data_AF-A0A1A8BS56-F1
#
_entry.id   AF-A0A1A8BS56-F1
#
_cell.length_a   1.000
_cell.length_b   1.000
_cell.length_c   1.000
_cell.angle_alpha   90.00
_cell.angle_beta   90.00
_cell.angle_gamma   90.00
#
_symmetry.space_group_name_H-M   'P 1'
#
loop_
_entity.id
_entity.type
_entity.pdbx_description
1 polymer ?
#
loop_
_entity_poly.entity_id
_entity_poly.type
_entity_poly.pdbx_seq_one_letter_code
_entity_poly.pdbx_strand_id
1 'polypeptide(L)'
;IQKNGGDDKSKSVERNPSNILPGEFYVSRHSNLSEVHVVFHLCVDDNVRSGNITARDPAIMGLRNILKVCCTHDVTTVTVPLLLVHDMSEEMTIPWCLKRAELVFKCVKGFMMEMVSWDGGISRTVQFLVPKSISEEMFYQLSNMLPQIFRVSSTLTLTSKH
;
A
#
# COMPACT_ATOMS: atom_id res chain seq x y z
N ILE A 1 -37.96 -41.65 -14.35
CA ILE A 1 -38.03 -40.23 -13.95
C ILE A 1 -37.56 -40.14 -12.51
N GLN A 2 -36.35 -39.65 -12.28
CA GLN A 2 -35.87 -39.31 -10.93
C GLN A 2 -35.07 -38.02 -11.09
N LYS A 3 -35.75 -36.90 -10.84
CA LYS A 3 -35.12 -35.60 -10.63
C LYS A 3 -34.77 -35.54 -9.16
N ASN A 4 -33.49 -35.40 -8.83
CA ASN A 4 -33.08 -34.82 -7.56
C ASN A 4 -32.11 -33.68 -7.87
N GLY A 5 -32.64 -32.46 -7.74
CA GLY A 5 -31.85 -31.23 -7.77
C GLY A 5 -31.01 -31.16 -6.51
N GLY A 6 -29.71 -30.97 -6.69
CA GLY A 6 -28.81 -30.58 -5.61
C GLY A 6 -28.93 -29.08 -5.40
N ASP A 7 -29.44 -28.71 -4.23
CA ASP A 7 -29.45 -27.35 -3.71
C ASP A 7 -28.00 -26.83 -3.58
N ASP A 8 -27.59 -25.94 -4.49
CA ASP A 8 -26.42 -25.08 -4.32
C ASP A 8 -26.72 -24.01 -3.26
N LYS A 9 -26.80 -24.45 -1.99
CA LYS A 9 -26.79 -23.54 -0.84
C LYS A 9 -25.37 -23.03 -0.67
N SER A 10 -25.15 -21.82 -1.18
CA SER A 10 -24.11 -20.89 -0.75
C SER A 10 -24.06 -20.86 0.78
N LYS A 11 -23.19 -21.70 1.36
CA LYS A 11 -22.83 -21.59 2.77
C LYS A 11 -22.07 -20.28 2.93
N SER A 12 -22.78 -19.23 3.32
CA SER A 12 -22.19 -18.10 4.02
C SER A 12 -21.58 -18.67 5.30
N VAL A 13 -20.31 -19.07 5.23
CA VAL A 13 -19.54 -19.45 6.41
C VAL A 13 -19.59 -18.23 7.34
N GLU A 14 -20.24 -18.37 8.49
CA GLU A 14 -20.22 -17.36 9.54
C GLU A 14 -18.76 -17.08 9.87
N ARG A 15 -18.27 -15.91 9.44
CA ARG A 15 -16.90 -15.51 9.65
C ARG A 15 -16.74 -15.21 11.14
N ASN A 16 -15.85 -15.92 11.81
CA ASN A 16 -15.48 -15.54 13.16
C ASN A 16 -14.86 -14.14 13.11
N PRO A 17 -15.44 -13.11 13.76
CA PRO A 17 -14.95 -11.74 13.69
C PRO A 17 -13.52 -11.56 14.23
N SER A 18 -12.98 -12.56 14.94
CA SER A 18 -11.57 -12.56 15.38
C SER A 18 -10.59 -13.02 14.29
N ASN A 19 -11.06 -13.59 13.18
CA ASN A 19 -10.17 -14.05 12.10
C ASN A 19 -9.93 -12.92 11.10
N ILE A 20 -8.74 -12.32 11.19
CA ILE A 20 -8.28 -11.29 10.27
C ILE A 20 -7.70 -11.97 9.02
N LEU A 21 -8.15 -11.54 7.84
CA LEU A 21 -7.66 -12.08 6.56
C LEU A 21 -6.51 -11.25 5.98
N PRO A 22 -5.69 -11.83 5.07
CA PRO A 22 -4.73 -11.05 4.30
C PRO A 22 -5.37 -9.83 3.62
N GLY A 23 -4.74 -8.67 3.77
CA GLY A 23 -5.20 -7.38 3.26
C GLY A 23 -6.15 -6.62 4.18
N GLU A 24 -6.66 -7.26 5.23
CA GLU A 24 -7.34 -6.56 6.33
C GLU A 24 -6.31 -6.00 7.31
N PHE A 25 -6.71 -4.98 8.07
CA PHE A 25 -5.86 -4.35 9.06
C PHE A 25 -6.67 -3.94 10.27
N TYR A 26 -6.00 -3.82 11.41
CA TYR A 26 -6.55 -3.21 12.62
C TYR A 26 -5.69 -2.02 13.02
N VAL A 27 -6.26 -1.14 13.83
CA VAL A 27 -5.60 0.10 14.26
C VAL A 27 -5.44 0.08 15.76
N SER A 28 -4.23 0.33 16.25
CA SER A 28 -3.97 0.61 17.67
C SER A 28 -3.63 2.07 17.87
N ARG A 29 -4.09 2.63 18.99
CA ARG A 29 -3.76 3.99 19.42
C ARG A 29 -2.63 3.94 20.44
N HIS A 30 -1.67 4.84 20.31
CA HIS A 30 -0.52 4.93 21.20
C HIS A 30 -0.42 6.33 21.80
N SER A 31 -0.12 6.40 23.10
CA SER A 31 0.11 7.66 23.84
C SER A 31 1.52 7.76 24.42
N ASN A 32 2.29 6.67 24.36
CA ASN A 32 3.65 6.55 24.90
C ASN A 32 4.69 6.17 23.84
N LEU A 33 4.29 6.14 22.56
CA LEU A 33 5.21 5.94 21.45
C LEU A 33 5.55 7.31 20.86
N SER A 34 6.84 7.67 20.88
CA SER A 34 7.29 8.96 20.38
C SER A 34 6.88 9.14 18.93
N GLU A 35 6.29 10.29 18.61
CA GLU A 35 5.90 10.71 17.26
C GLU A 35 4.85 9.83 16.56
N VAL A 36 4.27 8.83 17.25
CA VAL A 36 3.28 7.91 16.69
C VAL A 36 2.00 7.91 17.52
N HIS A 37 0.92 8.39 16.92
CA HIS A 37 -0.41 8.42 17.53
C HIS A 37 -1.21 7.14 17.26
N VAL A 38 -1.05 6.58 16.05
CA VAL A 38 -1.79 5.41 15.57
C VAL A 38 -0.85 4.48 14.80
N VAL A 39 -1.07 3.17 14.93
CA VAL A 39 -0.36 2.14 14.16
C VAL A 39 -1.39 1.31 13.41
N PHE A 40 -1.17 1.17 12.11
CA PHE A 40 -1.94 0.28 11.24
C PHE A 40 -1.25 -1.07 11.14
N HIS A 41 -1.91 -2.12 11.61
CA HIS A 41 -1.41 -3.48 11.59
C HIS A 41 -2.00 -4.22 10.39
N LEU A 42 -1.31 -4.15 9.26
CA LEU A 42 -1.71 -4.82 8.04
C LEU A 42 -1.42 -6.32 8.14
N CYS A 43 -2.47 -7.14 8.03
CA CYS A 43 -2.34 -8.59 8.02
C CYS A 43 -1.96 -9.06 6.62
N VAL A 44 -0.87 -9.80 6.53
CA VAL A 44 -0.33 -10.40 5.30
C VAL A 44 0.12 -11.82 5.60
N ASP A 45 0.17 -12.65 4.58
CA ASP A 45 0.82 -13.95 4.65
C ASP A 45 2.32 -13.83 4.29
N ASP A 46 3.05 -14.94 4.41
CA ASP A 46 4.47 -14.98 4.06
C ASP A 46 4.72 -14.79 2.56
N ASN A 47 3.66 -14.83 1.71
CA ASN A 47 3.80 -14.57 0.27
C ASN A 47 4.27 -13.15 -0.02
N VAL A 48 4.11 -12.20 0.92
CA VAL A 48 4.67 -10.85 0.81
C VAL A 48 6.19 -10.86 0.61
N ARG A 49 6.88 -11.92 1.06
CA ARG A 49 8.33 -12.10 0.88
C ARG A 49 8.68 -12.74 -0.48
N SER A 50 7.73 -13.37 -1.16
CA SER A 50 7.93 -14.04 -2.45
C SER A 50 8.17 -13.06 -3.62
N GLY A 51 8.93 -13.41 -4.67
CA GLY A 51 9.27 -12.46 -5.76
C GLY A 51 8.11 -11.92 -6.62
N ASN A 52 6.88 -12.41 -6.45
CA ASN A 52 5.77 -12.24 -7.41
C ASN A 52 4.58 -11.43 -6.89
N ILE A 53 4.84 -10.38 -6.09
CA ILE A 53 3.78 -9.44 -5.68
C ILE A 53 3.25 -8.62 -6.87
N THR A 54 1.94 -8.35 -6.88
CA THR A 54 1.25 -7.57 -7.92
C THR A 54 0.34 -6.51 -7.30
N ALA A 55 -0.26 -5.62 -8.10
CA ALA A 55 -1.17 -4.59 -7.60
C ALA A 55 -2.46 -5.14 -6.96
N ARG A 56 -2.79 -6.43 -7.20
CA ARG A 56 -3.93 -7.12 -6.59
C ARG A 56 -3.54 -7.91 -5.34
N ASP A 57 -2.27 -7.87 -4.95
CA ASP A 57 -1.82 -8.52 -3.74
C ASP A 57 -2.54 -7.94 -2.52
N PRO A 58 -2.96 -8.77 -1.55
CA PRO A 58 -3.65 -8.29 -0.36
C PRO A 58 -2.88 -7.21 0.39
N ALA A 59 -1.54 -7.26 0.44
CA ALA A 59 -0.73 -6.24 1.10
C ALA A 59 -0.88 -4.86 0.42
N ILE A 60 -0.91 -4.84 -0.93
CA ILE A 60 -1.06 -3.60 -1.72
C ILE A 60 -2.48 -3.05 -1.60
N MET A 61 -3.49 -3.91 -1.68
CA MET A 61 -4.88 -3.49 -1.50
C MET A 61 -5.13 -2.97 -0.07
N GLY A 62 -4.56 -3.64 0.93
CA GLY A 62 -4.64 -3.22 2.32
C GLY A 62 -3.94 -1.89 2.58
N LEU A 63 -2.75 -1.66 2.01
CA LEU A 63 -2.09 -0.35 2.02
C LEU A 63 -2.99 0.75 1.46
N ARG A 64 -3.63 0.51 0.31
CA ARG A 64 -4.57 1.48 -0.28
C ARG A 64 -5.75 1.79 0.65
N ASN A 65 -6.27 0.78 1.34
CA ASN A 65 -7.36 0.96 2.29
C ASN A 65 -6.90 1.70 3.56
N ILE A 66 -5.67 1.47 4.03
CA ILE A 66 -5.06 2.25 5.13
C ILE A 66 -4.97 3.73 4.74
N LEU A 67 -4.48 4.04 3.53
CA LEU A 67 -4.41 5.43 3.05
C LEU A 67 -5.80 6.08 3.01
N LYS A 68 -6.83 5.34 2.59
CA LYS A 68 -8.23 5.79 2.65
C LYS A 68 -8.65 6.12 4.08
N VAL A 69 -8.35 5.26 5.04
CA VAL A 69 -8.67 5.49 6.46
C VAL A 69 -7.91 6.69 7.01
N CYS A 70 -6.64 6.88 6.64
CA CYS A 70 -5.89 8.08 7.01
C CYS A 70 -6.61 9.35 6.57
N CYS A 71 -7.12 9.37 5.33
CA CYS A 71 -7.85 10.52 4.81
C CYS A 71 -9.20 10.75 5.49
N THR A 72 -9.96 9.70 5.81
CA THR A 72 -11.29 9.88 6.44
C THR A 72 -11.21 10.14 7.95
N HIS A 73 -10.03 10.04 8.57
CA HIS A 73 -9.82 10.22 10.01
C HIS A 73 -8.70 11.22 10.32
N ASP A 74 -8.38 12.12 9.38
CA ASP A 74 -7.43 13.22 9.55
C ASP A 74 -6.03 12.81 10.03
N VAL A 75 -5.57 11.63 9.61
CA VAL A 75 -4.16 11.25 9.77
C VAL A 75 -3.37 11.96 8.67
N THR A 76 -2.72 13.05 9.03
CA THR A 76 -2.01 13.93 8.09
C THR A 76 -0.61 13.43 7.73
N THR A 77 -0.02 12.54 8.53
CA THR A 77 1.28 11.94 8.24
C THR A 77 1.22 10.43 8.48
N VAL A 78 1.66 9.66 7.49
CA VAL A 78 1.77 8.20 7.58
C VAL A 78 3.13 7.75 7.08
N THR A 79 3.79 6.86 7.83
CA THR A 79 5.03 6.21 7.41
C THR A 79 4.72 4.81 6.89
N VAL A 80 5.23 4.49 5.71
CA VAL A 80 5.02 3.21 5.01
C VAL A 80 6.36 2.50 4.85
N PRO A 81 6.51 1.25 5.30
CA PRO A 81 7.66 0.42 4.94
C PRO A 81 7.66 0.18 3.43
N LEU A 82 8.62 0.78 2.71
CA LEU A 82 8.63 0.82 1.25
C LEU A 82 8.65 -0.57 0.62
N LEU A 83 9.32 -1.52 1.28
CA LEU A 83 9.45 -2.89 0.82
C LEU A 83 8.40 -3.84 1.41
N LEU A 84 7.44 -3.31 2.18
CA LEU A 84 6.43 -4.08 2.94
C LEU A 84 7.03 -5.09 3.93
N VAL A 85 8.31 -4.89 4.28
CA VAL A 85 9.09 -5.69 5.24
C VAL A 85 9.98 -4.74 6.04
N HIS A 86 10.35 -5.14 7.26
CA HIS A 86 11.23 -4.35 8.14
C HIS A 86 12.70 -4.81 8.09
N ASP A 87 12.94 -6.09 7.78
CA ASP A 87 14.27 -6.69 7.69
C ASP A 87 14.51 -7.30 6.31
N MET A 88 15.75 -7.17 5.84
CA MET A 88 16.22 -7.80 4.59
C MET A 88 16.64 -9.24 4.84
N SER A 89 16.27 -10.14 3.92
CA SER A 89 16.82 -11.50 3.83
C SER A 89 17.68 -11.66 2.57
N GLU A 90 18.50 -12.71 2.51
CA GLU A 90 19.38 -13.00 1.38
C GLU A 90 18.63 -13.16 0.05
N GLU A 91 17.38 -13.60 0.10
CA GLU A 91 16.52 -13.79 -1.07
C GLU A 91 16.01 -12.47 -1.68
N MET A 92 16.13 -11.35 -0.94
CA MET A 92 15.65 -10.03 -1.35
C MET A 92 16.70 -9.30 -2.21
N THR A 93 16.84 -9.77 -3.45
CA THR A 93 17.78 -9.22 -4.44
C THR A 93 17.46 -7.78 -4.84
N ILE A 94 18.37 -7.14 -5.59
CA ILE A 94 18.18 -5.78 -6.12
C ILE A 94 16.86 -5.67 -6.94
N PRO A 95 16.59 -6.54 -7.94
CA PRO A 95 15.32 -6.51 -8.67
C PRO A 95 14.08 -6.68 -7.79
N TRP A 96 14.18 -7.49 -6.72
CA TRP A 96 13.10 -7.69 -5.76
C TRP A 96 12.71 -6.40 -5.05
N CYS A 97 13.71 -5.60 -4.66
CA CYS A 97 13.53 -4.32 -3.99
C CYS A 97 12.91 -3.28 -4.93
N LEU A 98 13.48 -3.12 -6.13
CA LEU A 98 13.03 -2.15 -7.11
C LEU A 98 11.58 -2.41 -7.54
N LYS A 99 11.23 -3.67 -7.86
CA LYS A 99 9.88 -4.05 -8.27
C LYS A 99 8.84 -3.72 -7.18
N ARG A 100 9.18 -3.94 -5.91
CA ARG A 100 8.29 -3.63 -4.78
C ARG A 100 8.13 -2.15 -4.53
N ALA A 101 9.25 -1.43 -4.49
CA ALA A 101 9.22 0.00 -4.31
C ALA A 101 8.41 0.66 -5.42
N GLU A 102 8.60 0.24 -6.67
CA GLU A 102 7.79 0.70 -7.80
C GLU A 102 6.30 0.46 -7.57
N LEU A 103 5.94 -0.74 -7.12
CA LEU A 103 4.56 -1.14 -6.89
C LEU A 103 3.90 -0.31 -5.77
N VAL A 104 4.61 -0.14 -4.65
CA VAL A 104 4.16 0.67 -3.51
C VAL A 104 4.04 2.15 -3.90
N PHE A 105 5.05 2.70 -4.59
CA PHE A 105 5.01 4.08 -5.10
C PHE A 105 3.84 4.29 -6.07
N LYS A 106 3.60 3.37 -7.00
CA LYS A 106 2.47 3.43 -7.93
C LYS A 106 1.12 3.34 -7.21
N CYS A 107 1.00 2.48 -6.21
CA CYS A 107 -0.20 2.37 -5.38
C CYS A 107 -0.49 3.71 -4.67
N VAL A 108 0.51 4.28 -3.99
CA VAL A 108 0.40 5.57 -3.30
C VAL A 108 0.10 6.70 -4.28
N LYS A 109 0.82 6.78 -5.40
CA LYS A 109 0.56 7.80 -6.44
C LYS A 109 -0.86 7.71 -6.97
N GLY A 110 -1.33 6.51 -7.33
CA GLY A 110 -2.68 6.29 -7.83
C GLY A 110 -3.73 6.75 -6.83
N PHE A 111 -3.55 6.39 -5.55
CA PHE A 111 -4.42 6.85 -4.48
C PHE A 111 -4.39 8.39 -4.34
N MET A 112 -3.21 9.01 -4.33
CA MET A 112 -3.10 10.48 -4.25
C MET A 112 -3.86 11.16 -5.38
N MET A 113 -3.74 10.67 -6.62
CA MET A 113 -4.44 11.21 -7.78
C MET A 113 -5.97 11.12 -7.66
N GLU A 114 -6.49 10.05 -7.08
CA GLU A 114 -7.94 9.91 -6.82
C GLU A 114 -8.40 10.90 -5.74
N MET A 115 -7.59 11.11 -4.70
CA MET A 115 -7.94 11.91 -3.53
C MET A 115 -7.76 13.41 -3.69
N VAL A 116 -7.06 13.89 -4.73
CA VAL A 116 -6.95 15.35 -5.04
C VAL A 116 -8.33 16.01 -5.11
N SER A 117 -9.36 15.25 -5.51
CA SER A 117 -10.73 15.76 -5.64
C SER A 117 -11.53 15.83 -4.33
N TRP A 118 -11.10 15.16 -3.25
CA TRP A 118 -11.94 14.94 -2.06
C TRP A 118 -11.59 15.78 -0.83
N ASP A 119 -10.39 16.37 -0.76
CA ASP A 119 -9.83 16.76 0.55
C ASP A 119 -9.79 18.26 0.86
N GLY A 120 -10.47 19.10 0.07
CA GLY A 120 -10.58 20.54 0.38
C GLY A 120 -9.24 21.30 0.55
N GLY A 121 -8.11 20.71 0.14
CA GLY A 121 -6.78 21.31 0.23
C GLY A 121 -5.97 20.99 1.51
N ILE A 122 -6.36 20.01 2.34
CA ILE A 122 -5.55 19.61 3.50
C ILE A 122 -4.23 18.99 3.00
N SER A 123 -3.11 19.50 3.51
CA SER A 123 -1.79 18.94 3.20
C SER A 123 -1.57 17.65 3.99
N ARG A 124 -1.18 16.58 3.31
CA ARG A 124 -0.85 15.28 3.89
C ARG A 124 0.53 14.81 3.43
N THR A 125 1.20 14.04 4.27
CA THR A 125 2.55 13.55 4.05
C THR A 125 2.57 12.01 4.11
N VAL A 126 3.12 11.40 3.08
CA VAL A 126 3.47 9.97 3.07
C VAL A 126 4.98 9.86 3.14
N GLN A 127 5.49 9.24 4.19
CA GLN A 127 6.90 8.96 4.38
C GLN A 127 7.19 7.51 4.01
N PHE A 128 8.31 7.26 3.36
CA PHE A 128 8.75 5.92 2.99
C PHE A 128 9.96 5.54 3.83
N LEU A 129 9.85 4.45 4.57
CA LEU A 129 10.93 3.88 5.36
C LEU A 129 11.55 2.69 4.63
N VAL A 130 12.87 2.60 4.63
CA VAL A 130 13.60 1.43 4.12
C VAL A 130 14.24 0.66 5.29
N PRO A 131 14.44 -0.66 5.17
CA PRO A 131 15.21 -1.43 6.15
C PRO A 131 16.60 -0.86 6.40
N LYS A 132 17.04 -0.86 7.65
CA LYS A 132 18.36 -0.31 8.05
C LYS A 132 19.53 -1.06 7.39
N SER A 133 19.33 -2.33 7.06
CA SER A 133 20.35 -3.20 6.46
C SER A 133 20.51 -3.03 4.94
N ILE A 134 19.78 -2.09 4.32
CA ILE A 134 19.89 -1.83 2.89
C ILE A 134 21.22 -1.15 2.56
N SER A 135 21.81 -1.45 1.39
CA SER A 135 23.02 -0.77 0.93
C SER A 135 22.71 0.68 0.54
N GLU A 136 23.68 1.58 0.68
CA GLU A 136 23.55 2.98 0.25
C GLU A 136 23.22 3.08 -1.25
N GLU A 137 23.85 2.24 -2.08
CA GLU A 137 23.59 2.18 -3.52
C GLU A 137 22.11 1.90 -3.81
N MET A 138 21.54 0.89 -3.14
CA MET A 138 20.12 0.56 -3.28
C MET A 138 19.24 1.71 -2.77
N PHE A 139 19.59 2.33 -1.64
CA PHE A 139 18.86 3.50 -1.14
C PHE A 139 18.81 4.64 -2.18
N TYR A 140 19.92 4.92 -2.86
CA TYR A 140 19.94 5.91 -3.95
C TYR A 140 19.08 5.49 -5.13
N GLN A 141 19.12 4.21 -5.53
CA GLN A 141 18.25 3.71 -6.61
C GLN A 141 16.76 3.89 -6.25
N LEU A 142 16.35 3.51 -5.05
CA LEU A 142 14.99 3.69 -4.55
C LEU A 142 14.58 5.17 -4.49
N SER A 143 15.48 6.04 -4.02
CA SER A 143 15.23 7.48 -3.93
C SER A 143 15.05 8.12 -5.31
N ASN A 144 15.83 7.66 -6.31
CA ASN A 144 15.72 8.15 -7.68
C ASN A 144 14.42 7.73 -8.39
N MET A 145 13.72 6.70 -7.89
CA MET A 145 12.42 6.30 -8.42
C MET A 145 11.31 7.29 -8.07
N LEU A 146 11.40 7.97 -6.92
CA LEU A 146 10.40 8.94 -6.47
C LEU A 146 10.10 10.03 -7.53
N PRO A 147 11.08 10.82 -8.00
CA PRO A 147 10.82 11.86 -8.99
C PRO A 147 10.36 11.29 -10.33
N GLN A 148 10.80 10.08 -10.70
CA GLN A 148 10.37 9.43 -11.94
C GLN A 148 8.91 9.01 -11.89
N ILE A 149 8.50 8.37 -10.78
CA ILE A 149 7.14 7.86 -10.62
C ILE A 149 6.18 8.99 -10.32
N PHE A 150 6.49 9.91 -9.40
CA PHE A 150 5.58 10.99 -8.98
C PHE A 150 5.57 12.19 -9.92
N ARG A 151 6.27 12.13 -11.06
CA ARG A 151 6.18 13.17 -12.10
C ARG A 151 4.72 13.34 -12.54
N VAL A 152 4.26 14.59 -12.51
CA VAL A 152 2.98 15.01 -13.10
C VAL A 152 3.24 15.35 -14.56
N SER A 153 2.58 14.64 -15.48
CA SER A 153 2.60 14.99 -16.89
C SER A 153 1.54 16.07 -17.15
N SER A 154 1.96 17.24 -17.60
CA SER A 154 1.04 18.26 -18.13
C SER A 154 0.65 17.89 -19.56
N THR A 155 -0.65 17.82 -19.85
CA THR A 155 -1.14 17.73 -21.23
C THR A 155 -0.81 19.02 -21.98
N LEU A 156 -0.22 18.91 -23.17
CA LEU A 156 -0.01 20.05 -24.04
C LEU A 156 -1.36 20.48 -24.62
N THR A 157 -1.85 21.66 -24.24
CA THR A 157 -3.04 22.25 -24.88
C THR A 157 -2.65 22.81 -26.24
N LEU A 158 -2.96 22.07 -27.31
CA LEU A 158 -2.78 22.55 -28.68
C LEU A 158 -3.86 23.59 -29.00
N THR A 159 -3.56 24.88 -28.82
CA THR A 159 -4.41 25.95 -29.36
C THR A 159 -4.05 26.19 -30.83
N SER A 160 -4.97 25.88 -31.75
CA SER A 160 -4.85 26.30 -33.15
C SER A 160 -4.88 27.82 -33.20
N LYS A 161 -3.78 28.46 -33.64
CA LYS A 161 -3.78 29.90 -33.95
C LYS A 161 -4.57 30.10 -35.24
N HIS A 162 -5.67 30.83 -35.12
CA HIS A 162 -6.55 31.20 -36.23
C HIS A 162 -6.04 32.44 -36.96
#